data_AF-A0A950T254-F1
#
_entry.id   AF-A0A950T254-F1
#
_cell.length_a   1.000
_cell.length_b   1.000
_cell.length_c   1.000
_cell.angle_alpha   90.00
_cell.angle_beta   90.00
_cell.angle_gamma   90.00
#
_symmetry.space_group_name_H-M   'P 1'
#
loop_
_entity.id
_entity.type
_entity.pdbx_description
1 polymer ?
#
loop_
_entity_poly.entity_id
_entity_poly.type
_entity_poly.pdbx_seq_one_letter_code
_entity_poly.pdbx_strand_id
1 'polypeptide(L)' 'MTLYALRHSSIVRQLLAGVPIRVVAVNHDTSVVMIERTYSRYIGDHADALARAALLNTTSGKERGR' A
#
# COMPACT_ATOMS: atom_id res chain seq x y z
N MET A 1 -9.23 1.30 -25.03
CA MET A 1 -8.42 1.31 -23.80
C MET A 1 -6.98 1.64 -24.18
N THR A 2 -6.44 2.76 -23.73
CA THR A 2 -5.05 3.13 -24.03
C THR A 2 -4.11 2.43 -23.05
N LEU A 3 -2.85 2.17 -23.43
CA LEU A 3 -1.83 1.58 -22.55
C LEU A 3 -1.68 2.35 -21.22
N TYR A 4 -1.95 3.66 -21.24
CA TYR A 4 -1.94 4.51 -20.05
C TYR A 4 -3.00 4.13 -19.02
N ALA A 5 -4.22 3.79 -19.46
CA ALA A 5 -5.30 3.37 -18.56
C ALA A 5 -4.98 2.04 -17.85
N LEU A 6 -4.30 1.12 -18.54
CA LEU A 6 -3.85 -0.15 -17.96
C LEU A 6 -2.73 0.07 -16.92
N ARG A 7 -1.73 0.90 -17.25
CA ARG A 7 -0.67 1.28 -16.30
C ARG A 7 -1.24 1.95 -15.05
N HIS A 8 -2.15 2.90 -15.24
CA HIS A 8 -2.82 3.58 -14.12
C HIS A 8 -3.55 2.58 -13.22
N SER A 9 -4.37 1.71 -13.81
CA SER A 9 -5.11 0.68 -13.06
C SER A 9 -4.18 -0.29 -12.33
N SER A 10 -3.04 -0.65 -12.94
CA SER A 10 -2.05 -1.55 -12.33
C SER A 10 -1.37 -0.92 -11.10
N ILE A 11 -0.94 0.34 -11.21
CA ILE A 11 -0.34 1.09 -10.10
C ILE A 11 -1.33 1.20 -8.94
N VAL A 12 -2.56 1.62 -9.22
CA VAL A 12 -3.60 1.79 -8.20
C VAL A 12 -3.85 0.48 -7.46
N ARG A 13 -4.03 -0.64 -8.17
CA ARG A 13 -4.26 -1.94 -7.53
C ARG A 13 -3.11 -2.39 -6.62
N GLN A 14 -1.87 -2.20 -7.05
CA GLN A 14 -0.70 -2.55 -6.22
C GLN A 14 -0.62 -1.67 -4.96
N LEU A 15 -0.90 -0.36 -5.07
CA LEU A 15 -0.92 0.54 -3.92
C LEU A 15 -2.03 0.17 -2.93
N LEU A 16 -3.24 -0.13 -3.41
CA LEU A 16 -4.36 -0.55 -2.55
C LEU A 16 -4.11 -1.92 -1.90
N ALA A 17 -3.33 -2.79 -2.55
CA ALA A 17 -2.88 -4.06 -1.97
C ALA A 17 -1.74 -3.91 -0.94
N GLY A 18 -1.29 -2.68 -0.66
CA GLY A 18 -0.21 -2.41 0.30
C GLY A 18 1.20 -2.77 -0.20
N VAL A 19 1.40 -2.90 -1.52
CA VAL A 19 2.73 -3.15 -2.09
C VAL A 19 3.63 -1.94 -1.81
N PRO A 20 4.87 -2.14 -1.33
CA PRO A 20 5.78 -1.03 -1.05
C PRO A 20 5.98 -0.11 -2.28
N ILE A 21 5.84 1.19 -2.08
CA ILE A 21 5.89 2.20 -3.17
C ILE A 21 7.15 2.09 -4.04
N ARG A 22 8.28 1.70 -3.45
CA ARG A 22 9.54 1.52 -4.18
C ARG A 22 9.49 0.33 -5.15
N VAL A 23 8.81 -0.75 -4.77
CA VAL A 23 8.62 -1.92 -5.63
C VAL A 23 7.72 -1.55 -6.81
N VAL A 24 6.63 -0.83 -6.55
CA VAL A 24 5.72 -0.34 -7.60
C VAL A 24 6.46 0.58 -8.59
N ALA A 25 7.36 1.43 -8.08
CA ALA A 25 8.19 2.32 -8.90
C ALA A 25 9.09 1.54 -9.86
N VAL A 26 9.78 0.49 -9.38
CA VAL A 26 10.62 -0.37 -10.21
C VAL A 26 9.80 -1.14 -11.24
N ASN A 27 8.66 -1.73 -10.84
CA ASN A 27 7.79 -2.51 -11.73
C ASN A 27 7.21 -1.70 -12.89
N HIS A 28 7.14 -0.39 -12.75
CA HIS A 28 6.58 0.50 -13.75
C HIS A 28 7.62 1.45 -14.34
N ASP A 29 8.90 1.24 -14.11
CA ASP A 29 9.96 2.10 -14.66
C ASP A 29 9.67 3.59 -14.41
N THR A 30 9.51 3.93 -13.12
CA THR A 30 9.22 5.30 -12.69
C THR A 30 9.86 5.60 -11.34
N SER A 31 9.80 6.86 -10.91
CA SER A 31 10.32 7.28 -9.62
C SER A 31 9.25 7.27 -8.55
N VAL A 32 9.67 7.05 -7.30
CA VAL A 32 8.80 7.19 -6.11
C VAL A 32 8.16 8.58 -6.08
N VAL A 33 8.94 9.62 -6.39
CA VAL A 33 8.48 11.01 -6.46
C VAL A 33 7.34 11.17 -7.47
N MET A 34 7.42 10.53 -8.64
CA MET A 34 6.34 10.59 -9.64
C MET A 34 5.08 9.87 -9.15
N ILE A 35 5.25 8.73 -8.46
CA ILE A 35 4.12 8.01 -7.86
C ILE A 35 3.44 8.85 -6.77
N GLU A 36 4.20 9.41 -5.83
CA GLU A 36 3.65 10.24 -4.75
C GLU A 36 2.88 11.45 -5.30
N ARG A 37 3.44 12.15 -6.29
CA ARG A 37 2.76 13.30 -6.93
C ARG A 37 1.44 12.92 -7.57
N THR A 38 1.37 11.75 -8.20
CA THR A 38 0.22 11.35 -9.05
C THR A 38 -0.84 10.56 -8.28
N TYR A 39 -0.42 9.77 -7.29
CA TYR A 39 -1.26 8.76 -6.64
C TYR A 39 -1.40 8.96 -5.12
N SER A 40 -0.87 10.06 -4.55
CA SER A 40 -0.97 10.37 -3.11
C SER A 40 -2.37 10.22 -2.52
N ARG A 41 -3.42 10.60 -3.27
CA ARG A 41 -4.82 10.43 -2.85
C ARG A 41 -5.18 8.99 -2.47
N TYR A 42 -4.60 7.99 -3.14
CA TYR A 42 -4.90 6.57 -2.92
C TYR A 42 -4.06 5.97 -1.79
N ILE A 43 -2.96 6.64 -1.43
CA ILE A 43 -2.07 6.21 -0.35
C ILE A 43 -2.68 6.55 1.00
N GLY A 44 -3.19 7.78 1.17
CA GLY A 44 -3.75 8.26 2.45
C GLY A 44 -4.98 7.48 2.90
N ASP A 45 -5.94 7.28 2.00
CA ASP A 45 -7.23 6.65 2.33
C ASP A 45 -7.10 5.16 2.71
N HIS A 46 -6.04 4.47 2.26
CA HIS A 46 -5.80 3.04 2.55
C HIS A 46 -4.77 2.80 3.66
N ALA A 47 -4.06 3.84 4.11
CA ALA A 47 -3.04 3.71 5.13
C ALA A 47 -3.62 3.25 6.47
N ASP A 48 -4.82 3.68 6.86
CA ASP A 48 -5.44 3.33 8.16
C ASP A 48 -5.75 1.83 8.26
N ALA A 49 -6.35 1.24 7.21
CA ALA A 49 -6.68 -0.18 7.20
C ALA A 49 -5.43 -1.07 7.22
N LEU A 50 -4.41 -0.70 6.45
CA LEU A 50 -3.11 -1.40 6.45
C LEU A 50 -2.38 -1.25 7.79
N ALA A 51 -2.38 -0.05 8.38
CA ALA A 51 -1.77 0.21 9.67
C ALA A 51 -2.45 -0.61 10.78
N ARG A 52 -3.79 -0.67 10.79
CA ARG A 52 -4.54 -1.52 11.73
C ARG A 52 -4.19 -2.99 11.61
N ALA A 53 -4.06 -3.50 10.38
CA ALA A 53 -3.68 -4.90 10.15
C ALA A 53 -2.26 -5.22 10.63
N ALA A 54 -1.36 -4.24 10.64
CA ALA A 54 0.02 -4.39 11.11
C ALA A 54 0.18 -4.27 12.63
N LEU A 55 -0.86 -3.88 13.38
CA LEU A 55 -0.78 -3.78 14.83
C LEU A 55 -0.68 -5.17 15.47
N LEU A 56 0.31 -5.34 16.35
CA LEU A 56 0.46 -6.53 17.18
C LEU A 56 -0.77 -6.69 18.10
N ASN A 57 -1.44 -7.83 18.03
CA ASN A 57 -2.52 -8.15 18.96
C ASN A 57 -1.92 -8.59 20.31
N THR A 58 -1.77 -7.64 21.22
CA THR A 58 -1.12 -7.84 22.53
C THR A 58 -2.00 -8.58 23.55
N THR A 59 -3.22 -9.00 23.18
CA THR A 59 -4.17 -9.63 24.12
C THR A 59 -3.86 -11.10 24.45
N SER A 60 -2.91 -11.75 23.78
CA SER A 60 -2.59 -13.18 23.99
C SER A 60 -1.64 -13.45 25.18
N GLY A 61 -1.26 -12.42 25.95
CA GLY A 61 -0.19 -12.50 26.95
C GLY A 61 -0.62 -12.58 28.41
N LYS A 62 -1.90 -12.80 28.72
CA LYS A 62 -2.35 -12.82 30.13
C LYS A 62 -3.45 -13.86 30.32
N GLU A 63 -3.07 -15.07 30.73
CA GLU A 63 -3.82 -16.01 31.60
C GLU A 63 -3.28 -17.45 31.45
N ARG A 64 -2.16 -17.75 32.09
CA ARG A 64 -1.92 -19.11 32.63
C ARG A 64 -0.87 -19.05 33.73
N GLY A 65 -1.33 -18.76 34.94
CA GLY A 65 -0.48 -18.65 36.11
C GLY A 65 -1.32 -18.62 37.38
N ARG A 66 -2.09 -19.70 37.61
CA ARG A 66 -2.49 -20.22 38.91
C ARG A 66 -2.69 -21.72 38.80
#